data_AF-A0A7S1DM01-F1
#
_entry.id   AF-A0A7S1DM01-F1
#
_cell.length_a   1.000
_cell.length_b   1.000
_cell.length_c   1.000
_cell.angle_alpha   90.00
_cell.angle_beta   90.00
_cell.angle_gamma   90.00
#
_symmetry.space_group_name_H-M   'P 1'
#
loop_
_entity.id
_entity.type
_entity.pdbx_description
1 polymer ?
#
loop_
_entity_poly.entity_id
_entity_poly.type
_entity_poly.pdbx_seq_one_letter_code
_entity_poly.pdbx_strand_id
1 'polypeptide(L)'
;TVLTLLGVAIMYGQAAQGFAPPSPSPIQRFTSPLWNHKPFHRVQARGSASPVLSPSMQAKPEQPDVSRRSLLFGAAAASLVLSTGPGAVANAGDLQQVRDPKVLVVGARGPLGTSVLRSLRKNFEDKGLPCSIRCMTRDPVKAKKQLQGADLPSNLEFFQGDLLQLSVLEDTMDGVTHVIFVPGAHFVPGGDAQRLIFRDSVAELAKVAKKSDRFQRFTLCATFANPATFKDIYNPTYRARIEGEAALVESGVPYTVVRPLQFGCAQTFLDYPDDESPRLAIDREQSYGPEANFPPTVPDMAAVLTAATFDASLLNKGFNLHRKLVKDS
;
A
#
# COMPACT_ATOMS: atom_id res chain seq x y z
N THR A 1 -57.02 -32.64 -12.93
CA THR A 1 -57.12 -33.86 -13.77
C THR A 1 -56.08 -33.76 -14.87
N VAL A 2 -54.85 -34.26 -14.60
CA VAL A 2 -54.27 -35.49 -15.21
C VAL A 2 -53.88 -35.25 -16.68
N LEU A 3 -52.59 -35.02 -16.97
CA LEU A 3 -51.61 -35.96 -17.60
C LEU A 3 -52.01 -36.38 -19.03
N THR A 4 -51.15 -36.36 -20.05
CA THR A 4 -50.18 -37.44 -20.42
C THR A 4 -49.43 -36.92 -21.69
N LEU A 5 -48.09 -36.81 -21.80
CA LEU A 5 -46.99 -37.79 -21.86
C LEU A 5 -46.89 -38.66 -23.14
N LEU A 6 -45.64 -38.79 -23.63
CA LEU A 6 -44.94 -39.95 -24.22
C LEU A 6 -44.73 -40.12 -25.75
N GLY A 7 -43.46 -40.46 -26.05
CA GLY A 7 -42.93 -41.17 -27.23
C GLY A 7 -41.70 -40.46 -27.80
N VAL A 8 -40.45 -40.94 -27.73
CA VAL A 8 -39.95 -42.31 -27.93
C VAL A 8 -38.60 -42.51 -27.24
N ALA A 9 -38.42 -43.67 -26.60
CA ALA A 9 -37.16 -44.22 -26.13
C ALA A 9 -36.93 -45.59 -26.81
N ILE A 10 -35.73 -45.86 -27.30
CA ILE A 10 -35.17 -47.21 -27.57
C ILE A 10 -33.65 -47.09 -27.30
N MET A 11 -33.20 -47.53 -26.12
CA MET A 11 -32.47 -48.79 -25.85
C MET A 11 -31.06 -48.88 -26.48
N TYR A 12 -30.03 -48.85 -25.64
CA TYR A 12 -29.10 -49.98 -25.47
C TYR A 12 -28.45 -49.88 -24.08
N GLY A 13 -28.50 -50.99 -23.35
CA GLY A 13 -27.91 -51.14 -22.03
C GLY A 13 -26.69 -52.06 -22.01
N GLN A 14 -26.04 -52.08 -20.84
CA GLN A 14 -24.94 -52.93 -20.35
C GLN A 14 -23.53 -52.57 -20.85
N ALA A 15 -22.47 -52.57 -20.03
CA ALA A 15 -22.23 -53.20 -18.74
C ALA A 15 -21.34 -52.32 -17.85
N ALA A 16 -21.60 -52.41 -16.54
CA ALA A 16 -20.75 -51.90 -15.49
C ALA A 16 -19.58 -52.86 -15.24
N GLN A 17 -18.37 -52.33 -15.13
CA GLN A 17 -17.29 -52.92 -14.35
C GLN A 17 -16.67 -51.84 -13.46
N GLY A 18 -16.55 -52.17 -12.18
CA GLY A 18 -16.30 -51.24 -11.09
C GLY A 18 -14.91 -50.63 -11.08
N PHE A 19 -14.88 -49.33 -10.80
CA PHE A 19 -13.71 -48.67 -10.20
C PHE A 19 -14.04 -48.40 -8.73
N ALA A 20 -13.37 -49.11 -7.83
CA ALA A 20 -13.31 -48.75 -6.43
C ALA A 20 -12.50 -47.44 -6.30
N PRO A 21 -12.95 -46.45 -5.49
CA PRO A 21 -12.14 -45.28 -5.22
C PRO A 21 -10.89 -45.67 -4.40
N PRO A 22 -9.73 -45.07 -4.67
CA PRO A 22 -8.53 -45.34 -3.89
C PRO A 22 -8.71 -44.91 -2.43
N SER A 23 -8.32 -45.81 -1.53
CA SER A 23 -8.21 -45.57 -0.09
C SER A 23 -7.36 -44.33 0.21
N PRO A 24 -7.79 -43.44 1.12
CA PRO A 24 -6.99 -42.29 1.52
C PRO A 24 -5.72 -42.76 2.23
N SER A 25 -4.57 -42.39 1.69
CA SER A 25 -3.26 -42.63 2.31
C SER A 25 -3.18 -41.92 3.67
N PRO A 26 -2.52 -42.52 4.68
CA PRO A 26 -2.42 -41.91 5.99
C PRO A 26 -1.58 -40.63 5.92
N ILE A 27 -2.16 -39.54 6.41
CA ILE A 27 -1.51 -38.26 6.64
C ILE A 27 -0.29 -38.50 7.54
N GLN A 28 0.91 -38.41 6.97
CA GLN A 28 2.14 -38.31 7.75
C GLN A 28 2.12 -36.96 8.47
N ARG A 29 1.86 -37.03 9.79
CA ARG A 29 2.08 -35.90 10.70
C ARG A 29 3.57 -35.58 10.71
N PHE A 30 3.96 -34.49 10.04
CA PHE A 30 5.25 -33.85 10.27
C PHE A 30 5.24 -33.24 11.68
N THR A 31 5.82 -33.95 12.64
CA THR A 31 6.22 -33.37 13.92
C THR A 31 7.51 -32.60 13.69
N SER A 32 7.42 -31.28 13.57
CA SER A 32 8.59 -30.41 13.57
C SER A 32 9.33 -30.54 14.91
N PRO A 33 10.68 -30.62 14.92
CA PRO A 33 11.44 -30.65 16.16
C PRO A 33 11.34 -29.31 16.89
N LEU A 34 11.16 -29.42 18.20
CA LEU A 34 11.21 -28.37 19.22
C LEU A 34 12.35 -27.38 18.96
N TRP A 35 12.00 -26.13 18.64
CA TRP A 35 12.95 -25.02 18.68
C TRP A 35 13.09 -24.57 20.14
N ASN A 36 14.26 -24.91 20.69
CA ASN A 36 14.68 -24.62 22.05
C ASN A 36 15.06 -23.13 22.15
N HIS A 37 14.28 -22.34 22.88
CA HIS A 37 14.63 -20.96 23.23
C HIS A 37 15.83 -20.97 24.18
N LYS A 38 17.02 -20.58 23.70
CA LYS A 38 18.08 -20.10 24.60
C LYS A 38 17.82 -18.62 24.92
N PRO A 39 17.79 -18.22 26.19
CA PRO A 39 17.66 -16.80 26.56
C PRO A 39 18.96 -16.06 26.24
N PHE A 40 18.81 -14.84 25.72
CA PHE A 40 19.90 -13.88 25.59
C PHE A 40 20.49 -13.58 26.97
N HIS A 41 21.75 -13.99 27.19
CA HIS A 41 22.51 -13.53 28.35
C HIS A 41 22.86 -12.05 28.19
N ARG A 42 22.34 -11.26 29.12
CA ARG A 42 22.69 -9.85 29.35
C ARG A 42 24.16 -9.78 29.74
N VAL A 43 25.00 -9.22 28.86
CA VAL A 43 26.39 -8.88 29.18
C VAL A 43 26.37 -7.76 30.23
N GLN A 44 26.73 -8.09 31.47
CA GLN A 44 27.06 -7.11 32.51
C GLN A 44 28.44 -6.52 32.22
N ALA A 45 28.49 -5.24 31.87
CA ALA A 45 29.72 -4.48 31.87
C ALA A 45 30.17 -4.25 33.33
N ARG A 46 31.37 -4.74 33.66
CA ARG A 46 32.14 -4.33 34.84
C ARG A 46 32.81 -2.98 34.54
N GLY A 47 32.56 -1.99 35.38
CA GLY A 47 33.42 -0.82 35.61
C GLY A 47 33.12 -0.34 37.02
N SER A 48 33.94 -0.64 38.03
CA SER A 48 35.21 -0.04 38.41
C SER A 48 35.09 1.42 38.88
N ALA A 49 35.23 1.58 40.20
CA ALA A 49 35.74 2.70 40.97
C ALA A 49 34.95 4.03 41.01
N SER A 50 34.32 4.25 42.17
CA SER A 50 34.02 5.59 42.69
C SER A 50 35.29 6.31 43.12
N PRO A 51 35.28 7.65 43.10
CA PRO A 51 35.73 8.38 44.27
C PRO A 51 34.68 9.36 44.81
N VAL A 52 34.73 9.46 46.13
CA VAL A 52 33.99 10.35 47.01
C VAL A 52 34.45 11.79 46.79
N LEU A 53 33.52 12.73 46.61
CA LEU A 53 33.67 14.13 47.00
C LEU A 53 32.32 14.67 47.47
N SER A 54 32.35 15.32 48.64
CA SER A 54 31.21 15.81 49.43
C SER A 54 30.80 17.25 49.02
N PRO A 55 29.85 17.92 49.70
CA PRO A 55 28.73 18.60 49.06
C PRO A 55 28.89 20.13 49.01
N SER A 56 28.21 20.83 48.10
CA SER A 56 27.61 22.14 48.40
C SER A 56 26.77 22.71 47.25
N MET A 57 25.84 23.57 47.66
CA MET A 57 25.12 24.59 46.90
C MET A 57 23.90 24.15 46.08
N GLN A 58 22.77 24.23 46.79
CA GLN A 58 21.45 24.53 46.23
C GLN A 58 21.52 25.72 45.27
N ALA A 59 21.16 25.48 44.02
CA ALA A 59 20.76 26.52 43.08
C ALA A 59 19.28 26.34 42.72
N LYS A 60 18.57 27.44 42.91
CA LYS A 60 17.15 27.73 42.67
C LYS A 60 16.72 27.35 41.24
N PRO A 61 15.55 26.72 41.01
CA PRO A 61 15.06 26.52 39.66
C PRO A 61 14.51 27.86 39.12
N GLU A 62 15.24 28.47 38.18
CA GLU A 62 14.68 29.45 37.26
C GLU A 62 13.73 28.74 36.30
N GLN A 63 12.44 29.07 36.40
CA GLN A 63 11.47 28.75 35.36
C GLN A 63 11.66 29.74 34.21
N PRO A 64 11.91 29.26 32.97
CA PRO A 64 11.76 30.13 31.82
C PRO A 64 10.27 30.37 31.56
N ASP A 65 9.87 31.62 31.81
CA ASP A 65 8.65 32.25 31.32
C ASP A 65 8.67 32.25 29.79
N VAL A 66 7.97 31.29 29.17
CA VAL A 66 7.75 31.30 27.72
C VAL A 66 6.42 32.01 27.44
N SER A 67 6.59 33.31 27.28
CA SER A 67 5.63 34.29 26.80
C SER A 67 4.83 33.81 25.58
N ARG A 68 3.54 34.16 25.62
CA ARG A 68 2.58 34.12 24.53
C ARG A 68 3.09 34.90 23.31
N ARG A 69 3.56 34.18 22.28
CA ARG A 69 3.71 34.53 20.85
C ARG A 69 4.29 33.26 20.22
N SER A 70 3.62 32.49 19.36
CA SER A 70 3.06 32.91 18.09
C SER A 70 2.02 31.88 17.60
N LEU A 71 0.76 32.30 17.59
CA LEU A 71 -0.21 31.85 16.58
C LEU A 71 0.28 32.38 15.23
N LEU A 72 0.40 31.49 14.24
CA LEU A 72 0.57 31.68 12.78
C LEU A 72 1.66 30.74 12.24
N PHE A 73 1.33 29.46 12.10
CA PHE A 73 1.92 28.61 11.05
C PHE A 73 0.83 28.33 10.02
N GLY A 74 0.47 29.40 9.30
CA GLY A 74 -0.26 29.31 8.05
C GLY A 74 0.74 29.13 6.91
N ALA A 75 0.45 28.15 6.06
CA ALA A 75 0.75 28.14 4.62
C ALA A 75 2.13 28.68 4.18
N ALA A 76 3.18 27.87 4.28
CA ALA A 76 4.39 28.08 3.48
C ALA A 76 5.21 26.77 3.36
N ALA A 77 4.97 26.02 2.30
CA ALA A 77 5.96 25.13 1.66
C ALA A 77 5.35 24.49 0.39
N ALA A 78 5.19 25.29 -0.66
CA ALA A 78 4.97 24.79 -2.01
C ALA A 78 5.61 25.75 -3.03
N SER A 79 6.89 26.07 -2.84
CA SER A 79 7.72 26.58 -3.93
C SER A 79 8.23 25.39 -4.73
N LEU A 80 7.37 24.92 -5.63
CA LEU A 80 7.71 23.95 -6.66
C LEU A 80 8.38 24.72 -7.80
N VAL A 81 9.68 24.51 -8.03
CA VAL A 81 10.36 25.03 -9.24
C VAL A 81 9.82 24.22 -10.42
N LEU A 82 8.77 24.75 -11.01
CA LEU A 82 8.19 24.35 -12.28
C LEU A 82 8.95 25.06 -13.40
N SER A 83 9.87 24.38 -14.07
CA SER A 83 10.10 24.69 -15.48
C SER A 83 8.93 24.08 -16.28
N THR A 84 7.92 24.93 -16.47
CA THR A 84 6.77 24.80 -17.40
C THR A 84 5.64 23.80 -17.03
N GLY A 85 4.65 24.32 -16.29
CA GLY A 85 3.27 23.81 -16.30
C GLY A 85 2.58 23.78 -14.93
N PRO A 86 1.54 24.60 -14.65
CA PRO A 86 0.89 24.66 -13.34
C PRO A 86 0.03 23.42 -13.04
N GLY A 87 0.23 22.81 -11.85
CA GLY A 87 -0.77 21.99 -11.16
C GLY A 87 -0.66 20.47 -11.33
N ALA A 88 -0.02 19.80 -10.37
CA ALA A 88 -0.24 18.38 -10.07
C ALA A 88 -0.50 18.16 -8.57
N VAL A 89 -1.16 19.15 -7.95
CA VAL A 89 -2.03 18.91 -6.81
C VAL A 89 -3.40 18.78 -7.46
N ALA A 90 -4.09 17.64 -7.29
CA ALA A 90 -5.44 17.48 -7.82
C ALA A 90 -6.24 18.75 -7.46
N ASN A 91 -6.69 19.50 -8.48
CA ASN A 91 -7.42 20.72 -8.22
C ASN A 91 -8.67 20.35 -7.42
N ALA A 92 -9.14 21.21 -6.52
CA ALA A 92 -10.40 20.97 -5.82
C ALA A 92 -11.56 20.67 -6.80
N GLY A 93 -11.46 21.14 -8.05
CA GLY A 93 -12.38 20.82 -9.14
C GLY A 93 -12.32 19.38 -9.66
N ASP A 94 -11.16 18.71 -9.64
CA ASP A 94 -11.05 17.31 -10.11
C ASP A 94 -11.70 16.33 -9.13
N LEU A 95 -11.57 16.61 -7.82
CA LEU A 95 -12.25 15.83 -6.77
C LEU A 95 -13.77 16.00 -6.80
N GLN A 96 -14.29 17.12 -7.31
CA GLN A 96 -15.74 17.36 -7.42
C GLN A 96 -16.40 16.64 -8.60
N GLN A 97 -15.64 16.17 -9.59
CA GLN A 97 -16.20 15.44 -10.74
C GLN A 97 -16.56 13.99 -10.40
N VAL A 98 -15.90 13.41 -9.40
CA VAL A 98 -16.18 12.04 -8.96
C VAL A 98 -17.34 12.06 -7.97
N ARG A 99 -18.55 11.72 -8.43
CA ARG A 99 -19.72 11.60 -7.56
C ARG A 99 -19.55 10.37 -6.66
N ASP A 100 -19.48 10.60 -5.35
CA ASP A 100 -19.52 9.61 -4.27
C ASP A 100 -18.55 8.41 -4.46
N PRO A 101 -17.22 8.62 -4.47
CA PRO A 101 -16.26 7.54 -4.67
C PRO A 101 -16.39 6.46 -3.59
N LYS A 102 -16.27 5.19 -4.00
CA LYS A 102 -16.04 4.05 -3.10
C LYS A 102 -14.64 3.51 -3.37
N VAL A 103 -13.72 3.78 -2.45
CA VAL A 103 -12.30 3.48 -2.57
C VAL A 103 -11.97 2.19 -1.83
N LEU A 104 -11.46 1.19 -2.54
CA LEU A 104 -10.83 0.02 -1.95
C LEU A 104 -9.35 0.30 -1.70
N VAL A 105 -8.91 0.19 -0.44
CA VAL A 105 -7.50 0.25 -0.07
C VAL A 105 -6.99 -1.16 0.24
N VAL A 106 -6.19 -1.70 -0.67
CA VAL A 106 -5.52 -3.00 -0.49
C VAL A 106 -4.20 -2.78 0.26
N GLY A 107 -4.03 -3.45 1.40
CA GLY A 107 -2.88 -3.20 2.29
C GLY A 107 -3.11 -2.08 3.31
N ALA A 108 -4.37 -1.75 3.60
CA ALA A 108 -4.78 -0.65 4.49
C ALA A 108 -4.12 -0.65 5.88
N ARG A 109 -3.75 -1.81 6.42
CA ARG A 109 -3.12 -1.95 7.76
C ARG A 109 -1.60 -1.70 7.77
N GLY A 110 -0.96 -1.64 6.60
CA GLY A 110 0.46 -1.35 6.51
C GLY A 110 0.76 0.11 6.85
N PRO A 111 2.04 0.48 7.08
CA PRO A 111 2.43 1.87 7.30
C PRO A 111 1.96 2.80 6.18
N LEU A 112 2.16 2.39 4.91
CA LEU A 112 1.70 3.14 3.75
C LEU A 112 0.17 3.18 3.65
N GLY A 113 -0.50 2.04 3.78
CA GLY A 113 -1.97 1.98 3.73
C GLY A 113 -2.64 2.86 4.78
N THR A 114 -2.13 2.87 6.01
CA THR A 114 -2.66 3.72 7.09
C THR A 114 -2.45 5.19 6.76
N SER A 115 -1.31 5.54 6.16
CA SER A 115 -1.04 6.91 5.70
C SER A 115 -1.95 7.32 4.53
N VAL A 116 -2.27 6.41 3.62
CA VAL A 116 -3.27 6.62 2.55
C VAL A 116 -4.65 6.91 3.15
N LEU A 117 -5.08 6.17 4.18
CA LEU A 117 -6.35 6.43 4.86
C LEU A 117 -6.39 7.86 5.46
N ARG A 118 -5.31 8.31 6.11
CA ARG A 118 -5.22 9.69 6.62
C ARG A 118 -5.28 10.72 5.48
N SER A 119 -4.61 10.44 4.37
CA SER A 119 -4.63 11.29 3.18
C SER A 119 -6.04 11.37 2.57
N LEU A 120 -6.79 10.26 2.53
CA LEU A 120 -8.19 10.24 2.09
C LEU A 120 -9.09 11.06 3.02
N ARG A 121 -8.93 10.94 4.34
CA ARG A 121 -9.66 11.77 5.30
C ARG A 121 -9.45 13.27 5.03
N LYS A 122 -8.19 13.70 4.93
CA LYS A 122 -7.83 15.10 4.65
C LYS A 122 -8.40 15.62 3.33
N ASN A 123 -8.48 14.76 2.33
CA ASN A 123 -8.95 15.15 1.00
C ASN A 123 -10.47 15.13 0.83
N PHE A 124 -11.18 14.35 1.65
CA PHE A 124 -12.63 14.19 1.54
C PHE A 124 -13.36 14.61 2.81
N GLU A 125 -13.21 13.86 3.90
CA GLU A 125 -13.97 14.09 5.15
C GLU A 125 -13.71 15.46 5.76
N ASP A 126 -12.44 15.89 5.87
CA ASP A 126 -12.10 17.21 6.43
C ASP A 126 -12.62 18.37 5.55
N LYS A 127 -12.96 18.08 4.28
CA LYS A 127 -13.56 19.03 3.32
C LYS A 127 -15.08 18.87 3.17
N GLY A 128 -15.70 17.98 3.93
CA GLY A 128 -17.14 17.68 3.83
C GLY A 128 -17.55 17.01 2.51
N LEU A 129 -16.61 16.38 1.81
CA LEU A 129 -16.89 15.64 0.57
C LEU A 129 -17.21 14.17 0.87
N PRO A 130 -18.18 13.57 0.17
CA PRO A 130 -18.51 12.16 0.33
C PRO A 130 -17.39 11.28 -0.24
N CYS A 131 -17.04 10.20 0.47
CA CYS A 131 -16.13 9.15 -0.01
C CYS A 131 -16.24 7.91 0.86
N SER A 132 -16.85 6.82 0.40
CA SER A 132 -16.86 5.55 1.14
C SER A 132 -15.51 4.84 1.03
N ILE A 133 -14.96 4.34 2.12
CA ILE A 133 -13.63 3.71 2.11
C ILE A 133 -13.75 2.27 2.61
N ARG A 134 -13.36 1.32 1.76
CA ARG A 134 -13.29 -0.11 2.07
C ARG A 134 -11.84 -0.52 2.30
N CYS A 135 -11.56 -1.07 3.48
CA CYS A 135 -10.28 -1.65 3.85
C CYS A 135 -10.33 -3.16 3.69
N MET A 136 -9.56 -3.72 2.75
CA MET A 136 -9.41 -5.18 2.66
C MET A 136 -8.36 -5.66 3.67
N THR A 137 -8.72 -6.67 4.46
CA THR A 137 -7.88 -7.24 5.50
C THR A 137 -8.18 -8.72 5.68
N ARG A 138 -7.17 -9.51 6.04
CA ARG A 138 -7.36 -10.94 6.40
C ARG A 138 -8.16 -11.13 7.70
N ASP A 139 -8.20 -10.10 8.55
CA ASP A 139 -8.87 -10.12 9.85
C ASP A 139 -9.52 -8.75 10.10
N PRO A 140 -10.84 -8.60 9.86
CA PRO A 140 -11.57 -7.35 10.06
C PRO A 140 -11.62 -6.89 11.51
N VAL A 141 -11.73 -7.82 12.46
CA VAL A 141 -11.84 -7.51 13.90
C VAL A 141 -10.54 -6.89 14.39
N LYS A 142 -9.40 -7.51 14.06
CA LYS A 142 -8.08 -6.97 14.38
C LYS A 142 -7.79 -5.66 13.65
N ALA A 143 -8.19 -5.55 12.39
CA ALA A 143 -8.05 -4.31 11.63
C ALA A 143 -8.80 -3.16 12.29
N LYS A 144 -10.06 -3.39 12.65
CA LYS A 144 -10.90 -2.43 13.35
C LYS A 144 -10.25 -1.99 14.66
N LYS A 145 -9.78 -2.91 15.49
CA LYS A 145 -9.09 -2.57 16.74
C LYS A 145 -7.80 -1.74 16.53
N GLN A 146 -7.04 -2.04 15.47
CA GLN A 146 -5.78 -1.34 15.17
C GLN A 146 -5.97 0.03 14.52
N LEU A 147 -7.03 0.16 13.73
CA LEU A 147 -7.36 1.37 12.96
C LEU A 147 -8.45 2.20 13.67
N GLN A 148 -8.86 1.81 14.87
CA GLN A 148 -9.66 2.63 15.78
C GLN A 148 -8.73 3.63 16.47
N GLY A 149 -8.80 4.91 16.10
CA GLY A 149 -8.02 5.97 16.73
C GLY A 149 -8.11 7.30 15.98
N ALA A 150 -7.85 8.39 16.72
CA ALA A 150 -7.91 9.76 16.22
C ALA A 150 -6.75 10.04 15.24
N ASP A 151 -6.88 9.60 14.00
CA ASP A 151 -6.57 10.39 12.81
C ASP A 151 -7.12 9.77 11.51
N LEU A 152 -8.04 8.79 11.59
CA LEU A 152 -8.49 8.01 10.44
C LEU A 152 -9.91 8.39 10.03
N PRO A 153 -10.33 8.10 8.77
CA PRO A 153 -11.68 8.38 8.33
C PRO A 153 -12.73 7.74 9.24
N SER A 154 -13.86 8.43 9.47
CA SER A 154 -14.95 7.89 10.29
C SER A 154 -15.77 6.80 9.57
N ASN A 155 -15.68 6.74 8.25
CA ASN A 155 -16.53 5.92 7.38
C ASN A 155 -15.80 4.69 6.79
N LEU A 156 -14.95 4.05 7.59
CA LEU A 156 -14.23 2.84 7.19
C LEU A 156 -15.13 1.59 7.24
N GLU A 157 -15.28 0.94 6.10
CA GLU A 157 -15.78 -0.42 5.97
C GLU A 157 -14.61 -1.40 6.02
N PHE A 158 -14.65 -2.40 6.90
CA PHE A 158 -13.64 -3.47 6.95
C PHE A 158 -14.17 -4.72 6.25
N PHE A 159 -13.53 -5.12 5.15
CA PHE A 159 -13.90 -6.28 4.36
C PHE A 159 -12.86 -7.40 4.53
N GLN A 160 -13.33 -8.63 4.74
CA GLN A 160 -12.44 -9.80 4.86
C GLN A 160 -11.99 -10.24 3.47
N GLY A 161 -10.68 -10.19 3.21
CA GLY A 161 -10.10 -10.66 1.96
C GLY A 161 -8.63 -11.02 2.09
N ASP A 162 -8.16 -11.91 1.21
CA ASP A 162 -6.77 -12.35 1.14
C ASP A 162 -6.30 -12.37 -0.32
N LEU A 163 -5.17 -11.73 -0.59
CA LEU A 163 -4.56 -11.71 -1.93
C LEU A 163 -4.06 -13.10 -2.36
N LEU A 164 -3.94 -14.05 -1.42
CA LEU A 164 -3.62 -15.44 -1.71
C LEU A 164 -4.86 -16.27 -2.08
N GLN A 165 -6.07 -15.72 -1.96
CA GLN A 165 -7.33 -16.40 -2.26
C GLN A 165 -8.09 -15.63 -3.33
N LEU A 166 -7.68 -15.74 -4.59
CA LEU A 166 -8.19 -14.89 -5.69
C LEU A 166 -9.72 -14.89 -5.83
N SER A 167 -10.40 -15.99 -5.47
CA SER A 167 -11.86 -16.09 -5.52
C SER A 167 -12.60 -15.07 -4.63
N VAL A 168 -11.97 -14.55 -3.58
CA VAL A 168 -12.60 -13.57 -2.67
C VAL A 168 -12.49 -12.12 -3.17
N LEU A 169 -11.71 -11.90 -4.24
CA LEU A 169 -11.44 -10.56 -4.75
C LEU A 169 -12.63 -9.98 -5.52
N GLU A 170 -13.51 -10.82 -6.06
CA GLU A 170 -14.74 -10.37 -6.73
C GLU A 170 -15.69 -9.68 -5.75
N ASP A 171 -15.98 -10.31 -4.61
CA ASP A 171 -16.84 -9.74 -3.57
C ASP A 171 -16.24 -8.46 -2.96
N THR A 172 -14.90 -8.41 -2.86
CA THR A 172 -14.19 -7.23 -2.34
C THR A 172 -14.44 -5.99 -3.21
N MET A 173 -14.64 -6.18 -4.52
CA MET A 173 -14.85 -5.11 -5.50
C MET A 173 -16.30 -4.64 -5.61
N ASP A 174 -17.23 -5.21 -4.83
CA ASP A 174 -18.64 -4.81 -4.90
C ASP A 174 -18.84 -3.30 -4.67
N GLY A 175 -19.38 -2.64 -5.69
CA GLY A 175 -19.62 -1.20 -5.76
C GLY A 175 -18.36 -0.32 -5.73
N VAL A 176 -17.16 -0.89 -5.76
CA VAL A 176 -15.90 -0.14 -5.74
C VAL A 176 -15.73 0.64 -7.05
N THR A 177 -15.41 1.92 -6.95
CA THR A 177 -15.12 2.78 -8.12
C THR A 177 -13.62 3.04 -8.27
N HIS A 178 -12.86 2.95 -7.18
CA HIS A 178 -11.41 3.19 -7.18
C HIS A 178 -10.67 2.14 -6.36
N VAL A 179 -9.49 1.73 -6.82
CA VAL A 179 -8.56 0.87 -6.05
C VAL A 179 -7.27 1.64 -5.78
N ILE A 180 -6.78 1.57 -4.54
CA ILE A 180 -5.41 1.94 -4.19
C ILE A 180 -4.69 0.69 -3.69
N PHE A 181 -3.75 0.19 -4.49
CA PHE A 181 -3.05 -1.07 -4.25
C PHE A 181 -1.67 -0.82 -3.62
N VAL A 182 -1.58 -0.98 -2.30
CA VAL A 182 -0.38 -0.73 -1.47
C VAL A 182 0.03 -1.88 -0.55
N PRO A 183 -0.10 -3.18 -0.91
CA PRO A 183 0.41 -4.24 -0.07
C PRO A 183 1.95 -4.24 -0.02
N GLY A 184 2.48 -4.44 1.18
CA GLY A 184 3.91 -4.67 1.39
C GLY A 184 4.28 -6.14 1.14
N ALA A 185 5.55 -6.39 0.80
CA ALA A 185 6.07 -7.74 0.56
C ALA A 185 6.55 -8.46 1.83
N HIS A 186 6.36 -7.86 3.02
CA HIS A 186 7.02 -8.30 4.25
C HIS A 186 6.71 -9.77 4.58
N PHE A 187 7.79 -10.57 4.59
CA PHE A 187 7.85 -11.92 5.15
C PHE A 187 6.75 -12.88 4.69
N VAL A 188 6.51 -12.95 3.38
CA VAL A 188 5.85 -14.12 2.80
C VAL A 188 6.92 -15.02 2.19
N PRO A 189 7.30 -16.13 2.86
CA PRO A 189 8.29 -17.04 2.32
C PRO A 189 7.75 -17.73 1.05
N GLY A 190 8.60 -17.81 0.02
CA GLY A 190 8.29 -18.48 -1.24
C GLY A 190 7.95 -17.51 -2.38
N GLY A 191 8.54 -17.75 -3.56
CA GLY A 191 8.29 -16.94 -4.76
C GLY A 191 6.83 -16.99 -5.24
N ASP A 192 6.15 -18.11 -5.03
CA ASP A 192 4.76 -18.31 -5.46
C ASP A 192 3.80 -17.34 -4.77
N ALA A 193 4.01 -17.08 -3.48
CA ALA A 193 3.17 -16.15 -2.74
C ALA A 193 3.40 -14.70 -3.18
N GLN A 194 4.64 -14.34 -3.54
CA GLN A 194 4.94 -13.02 -4.10
C GLN A 194 4.29 -12.83 -5.47
N ARG A 195 4.28 -13.88 -6.30
CA ARG A 195 3.57 -13.89 -7.58
C ARG A 195 2.05 -13.75 -7.39
N LEU A 196 1.47 -14.50 -6.46
CA LEU A 196 0.04 -14.38 -6.13
C LEU A 196 -0.32 -12.97 -5.69
N ILE A 197 0.47 -12.39 -4.78
CA ILE A 197 0.24 -11.05 -4.24
C ILE A 197 0.41 -9.98 -5.32
N PHE A 198 1.54 -9.94 -6.05
CA PHE A 198 1.86 -8.78 -6.88
C PHE A 198 1.44 -8.92 -8.34
N ARG A 199 1.37 -10.14 -8.88
CA ARG A 199 0.95 -10.38 -10.26
C ARG A 199 -0.50 -10.84 -10.32
N ASP A 200 -0.83 -11.96 -9.69
CA ASP A 200 -2.12 -12.62 -9.92
C ASP A 200 -3.28 -11.83 -9.31
N SER A 201 -3.10 -11.26 -8.12
CA SER A 201 -4.16 -10.47 -7.49
C SER A 201 -4.42 -9.14 -8.22
N VAL A 202 -3.39 -8.52 -8.78
CA VAL A 202 -3.54 -7.31 -9.61
C VAL A 202 -4.32 -7.65 -10.87
N ALA A 203 -3.95 -8.74 -11.56
CA ALA A 203 -4.64 -9.21 -12.75
C ALA A 203 -6.12 -9.54 -12.45
N GLU A 204 -6.41 -10.22 -11.34
CA GLU A 204 -7.78 -10.58 -10.98
C GLU A 204 -8.59 -9.34 -10.57
N LEU A 205 -8.06 -8.42 -9.77
CA LEU A 205 -8.75 -7.18 -9.41
C LEU A 205 -9.02 -6.32 -10.66
N ALA A 206 -8.07 -6.22 -11.60
CA ALA A 206 -8.27 -5.52 -12.86
C ALA A 206 -9.33 -6.19 -13.74
N LYS A 207 -9.33 -7.52 -13.82
CA LYS A 207 -10.36 -8.30 -14.51
C LYS A 207 -11.76 -8.08 -13.91
N VAL A 208 -11.89 -8.06 -12.58
CA VAL A 208 -13.16 -7.76 -11.91
C VAL A 208 -13.57 -6.31 -12.14
N ALA A 209 -12.64 -5.37 -12.02
CA ALA A 209 -12.88 -3.95 -12.28
C ALA A 209 -13.43 -3.70 -13.69
N LYS A 210 -12.90 -4.40 -14.70
CA LYS A 210 -13.36 -4.32 -16.10
C LYS A 210 -14.81 -4.72 -16.31
N LYS A 211 -15.40 -5.53 -15.41
CA LYS A 211 -16.82 -5.92 -15.47
C LYS A 211 -17.76 -4.82 -14.94
N SER A 212 -17.22 -3.78 -14.30
CA SER A 212 -18.02 -2.73 -13.65
C SER A 212 -18.04 -1.46 -14.49
N ASP A 213 -19.23 -1.05 -14.91
CA ASP A 213 -19.45 0.20 -15.67
C ASP A 213 -19.18 1.47 -14.84
N ARG A 214 -19.05 1.32 -13.51
CA ARG A 214 -18.79 2.43 -12.59
C ARG A 214 -17.33 2.55 -12.18
N PHE A 215 -16.48 1.61 -12.60
CA PHE A 215 -15.07 1.63 -12.23
C PHE A 215 -14.33 2.78 -12.92
N GLN A 216 -13.54 3.54 -12.17
CA GLN A 216 -12.92 4.78 -12.65
C GLN A 216 -11.40 4.78 -12.57
N ARG A 217 -10.81 4.11 -11.57
CA ARG A 217 -9.34 4.09 -11.44
C ARG A 217 -8.78 2.95 -10.63
N PHE A 218 -7.73 2.35 -11.15
CA PHE A 218 -6.81 1.49 -10.42
C PHE A 218 -5.47 2.21 -10.21
N THR A 219 -5.17 2.63 -8.98
CA THR A 219 -3.87 3.20 -8.61
C THR A 219 -2.97 2.13 -8.02
N LEU A 220 -1.89 1.81 -8.73
CA LEU A 220 -0.92 0.80 -8.33
C LEU A 220 0.33 1.46 -7.74
N CYS A 221 0.65 1.14 -6.48
CA CYS A 221 1.99 1.39 -5.93
C CYS A 221 2.93 0.27 -6.39
N ALA A 222 3.53 0.48 -7.57
CA ALA A 222 4.49 -0.42 -8.16
C ALA A 222 5.85 -0.30 -7.46
N THR A 223 6.87 -0.92 -8.03
CA THR A 223 8.25 -0.75 -7.60
C THR A 223 9.04 -0.09 -8.71
N PHE A 224 9.98 0.77 -8.34
CA PHE A 224 11.03 1.14 -9.28
C PHE A 224 11.95 -0.07 -9.46
N ALA A 225 11.91 -0.68 -10.64
CA ALA A 225 12.90 -1.65 -11.06
C ALA A 225 13.79 -0.96 -12.09
N ASN A 226 15.09 -0.88 -11.81
CA ASN A 226 16.05 -0.50 -12.83
C ASN A 226 16.48 -1.77 -13.57
N PRO A 227 16.12 -1.95 -14.86
CA PRO A 227 16.51 -3.14 -15.61
C PRO A 227 18.04 -3.28 -15.73
N ALA A 228 18.78 -2.18 -15.57
CA ALA A 228 20.24 -2.19 -15.59
C ALA A 228 20.86 -2.73 -14.30
N THR A 229 20.13 -2.78 -13.17
CA THR A 229 20.61 -3.37 -11.93
C THR A 229 20.28 -4.86 -11.88
N PHE A 230 21.26 -5.67 -12.26
CA PHE A 230 21.20 -7.14 -12.36
C PHE A 230 20.59 -7.85 -11.13
N LYS A 231 20.67 -7.26 -9.93
CA LYS A 231 20.13 -7.84 -8.69
C LYS A 231 18.60 -7.83 -8.59
N ASP A 232 17.93 -6.88 -9.26
CA ASP A 232 16.49 -6.71 -9.11
C ASP A 232 15.70 -7.71 -9.98
N ILE A 233 16.27 -8.12 -11.12
CA ILE A 233 15.64 -9.08 -12.06
C ILE A 233 15.55 -10.50 -11.45
N TYR A 234 16.53 -10.89 -10.62
CA TYR A 234 16.55 -12.22 -9.99
C TYR A 234 15.74 -12.32 -8.70
N ASN A 235 15.23 -11.21 -8.17
CA ASN A 235 14.38 -11.24 -6.99
C ASN A 235 12.93 -11.51 -7.43
N PRO A 236 12.32 -12.66 -7.05
CA PRO A 236 10.97 -13.03 -7.47
C PRO A 236 9.91 -11.97 -7.15
N THR A 237 10.13 -11.18 -6.10
CA THR A 237 9.24 -10.09 -5.70
C THR A 237 9.20 -8.97 -6.72
N TYR A 238 10.36 -8.53 -7.23
CA TYR A 238 10.45 -7.47 -8.22
C TYR A 238 9.88 -7.94 -9.56
N ARG A 239 10.23 -9.17 -9.97
CA ARG A 239 9.65 -9.79 -11.16
C ARG A 239 8.11 -9.83 -11.09
N ALA A 240 7.55 -10.30 -9.98
CA ALA A 240 6.10 -10.34 -9.79
C ALA A 240 5.45 -8.95 -9.84
N ARG A 241 6.12 -7.91 -9.33
CA ARG A 241 5.61 -6.52 -9.40
C ARG A 241 5.64 -5.96 -10.81
N ILE A 242 6.70 -6.24 -11.58
CA ILE A 242 6.79 -5.85 -13.00
C ILE A 242 5.69 -6.57 -13.81
N GLU A 243 5.54 -7.88 -13.61
CA GLU A 243 4.50 -8.67 -14.28
C GLU A 243 3.08 -8.22 -13.89
N GLY A 244 2.86 -7.83 -12.63
CA GLY A 244 1.59 -7.28 -12.17
C GLY A 244 1.26 -5.91 -12.76
N GLU A 245 2.27 -5.04 -12.87
CA GLU A 245 2.13 -3.76 -13.55
C GLU A 245 1.75 -3.97 -15.02
N ALA A 246 2.47 -4.85 -15.74
CA ALA A 246 2.15 -5.20 -17.11
C ALA A 246 0.71 -5.74 -17.24
N ALA A 247 0.30 -6.66 -16.35
CA ALA A 247 -1.06 -7.19 -16.34
C ALA A 247 -2.13 -6.11 -16.11
N LEU A 248 -1.86 -5.10 -15.27
CA LEU A 248 -2.76 -3.97 -15.09
C LEU A 248 -2.87 -3.14 -16.38
N VAL A 249 -1.75 -2.80 -17.00
CA VAL A 249 -1.70 -2.02 -18.25
C VAL A 249 -2.44 -2.76 -19.37
N GLU A 250 -2.16 -4.04 -19.56
CA GLU A 250 -2.77 -4.89 -20.59
C GLU A 250 -4.27 -5.14 -20.37
N SER A 251 -4.76 -5.02 -19.14
CA SER A 251 -6.18 -5.25 -18.83
C SER A 251 -7.11 -4.23 -19.52
N GLY A 252 -6.59 -3.04 -19.84
CA GLY A 252 -7.34 -1.92 -20.40
C GLY A 252 -8.23 -1.18 -19.40
N VAL A 253 -8.16 -1.48 -18.10
CA VAL A 253 -8.86 -0.69 -17.08
C VAL A 253 -8.19 0.68 -16.91
N PRO A 254 -8.95 1.75 -16.60
CA PRO A 254 -8.39 3.04 -16.19
C PRO A 254 -7.38 2.87 -15.04
N TYR A 255 -6.13 3.32 -15.22
CA TYR A 255 -5.10 3.13 -14.19
C TYR A 255 -4.21 4.36 -13.95
N THR A 256 -3.50 4.34 -12.82
CA THR A 256 -2.32 5.17 -12.57
C THR A 256 -1.25 4.31 -11.89
N VAL A 257 0.00 4.38 -12.35
CA VAL A 257 1.13 3.63 -11.76
C VAL A 257 2.11 4.60 -11.08
N VAL A 258 2.37 4.38 -9.79
CA VAL A 258 3.35 5.17 -9.02
C VAL A 258 4.52 4.28 -8.63
N ARG A 259 5.73 4.63 -9.06
CA ARG A 259 6.97 3.88 -8.82
C ARG A 259 7.92 4.65 -7.89
N PRO A 260 7.85 4.43 -6.57
CA PRO A 260 8.82 5.04 -5.65
C PRO A 260 10.24 4.54 -5.91
N LEU A 261 11.20 5.46 -5.94
CA LEU A 261 12.61 5.15 -5.78
C LEU A 261 12.81 4.61 -4.36
N GLN A 262 13.13 3.32 -4.26
CA GLN A 262 13.50 2.58 -3.04
C GLN A 262 12.60 2.84 -1.82
N PHE A 263 11.86 1.81 -1.39
CA PHE A 263 11.24 1.87 -0.07
C PHE A 263 12.35 1.75 0.98
N GLY A 264 12.51 2.75 1.84
CA GLY A 264 13.39 2.67 2.99
C GLY A 264 12.91 1.57 3.94
N CYS A 265 13.30 0.32 3.69
CA CYS A 265 13.17 -0.78 4.65
C CYS A 265 13.98 -0.51 5.91
N ALA A 266 14.97 0.38 5.80
CA ALA A 266 15.52 1.11 6.92
C ALA A 266 14.88 2.50 6.92
N GLN A 267 13.95 2.74 7.85
CA GLN A 267 14.03 3.97 8.63
C GLN A 267 15.39 3.97 9.37
N THR A 268 16.50 4.08 8.64
CA THR A 268 17.55 4.95 9.14
C THR A 268 16.92 6.32 9.03
N PHE A 269 16.40 6.78 10.17
CA PHE A 269 16.34 8.18 10.52
C PHE A 269 17.71 8.80 10.16
N LEU A 270 17.87 9.17 8.89
CA LEU A 270 18.83 10.18 8.55
C LEU A 270 18.10 11.45 8.95
N ASP A 271 18.35 11.87 10.19
CA ASP A 271 18.08 13.23 10.64
C ASP A 271 18.87 14.12 9.68
N TYR A 272 18.19 14.66 8.67
CA TYR A 272 18.77 15.67 7.80
C TYR A 272 18.81 16.97 8.61
N PRO A 273 19.91 17.74 8.53
CA PRO A 273 19.92 19.07 9.10
C PRO A 273 18.77 19.89 8.51
N ASP A 274 18.07 20.64 9.36
CA ASP A 274 16.79 21.31 9.04
C ASP A 274 16.88 22.35 7.90
N ASP A 275 18.09 22.67 7.43
CA ASP A 275 18.37 23.70 6.43
C ASP A 275 18.34 23.21 4.97
N GLU A 276 18.43 21.90 4.69
CA GLU A 276 18.39 21.34 3.33
C GLU A 276 17.36 20.20 3.18
N SER A 277 16.08 20.51 3.40
CA SER A 277 15.01 19.51 3.23
C SER A 277 14.76 19.17 1.74
N PRO A 278 14.98 17.91 1.30
CA PRO A 278 14.78 17.54 -0.10
C PRO A 278 13.30 17.62 -0.47
N ARG A 279 12.99 18.27 -1.61
CA ARG A 279 11.62 18.46 -2.11
C ARG A 279 11.18 17.24 -2.92
N LEU A 280 9.88 16.97 -2.93
CA LEU A 280 9.30 15.87 -3.72
C LEU A 280 9.40 16.19 -5.22
N ALA A 281 9.90 15.23 -5.99
CA ALA A 281 10.05 15.31 -7.44
C ALA A 281 9.30 14.15 -8.12
N ILE A 282 8.62 14.48 -9.22
CA ILE A 282 7.93 13.52 -10.07
C ILE A 282 8.66 13.50 -11.40
N ASP A 283 9.14 12.33 -11.80
CA ASP A 283 9.80 12.15 -13.09
C ASP A 283 9.03 11.15 -13.93
N ARG A 284 8.78 11.54 -15.18
CA ARG A 284 8.06 10.73 -16.18
C ARG A 284 9.02 9.87 -16.99
N GLU A 285 10.31 10.19 -16.99
CA GLU A 285 11.34 9.44 -17.70
C GLU A 285 11.91 8.32 -16.82
N GLN A 286 12.40 7.25 -17.46
CA GLN A 286 13.04 6.12 -16.80
C GLN A 286 14.52 6.38 -16.43
N SER A 287 15.05 7.54 -16.78
CA SER A 287 16.48 7.85 -16.66
C SER A 287 16.75 8.76 -15.46
N TYR A 288 17.40 8.21 -14.45
CA TYR A 288 17.96 9.03 -13.39
C TYR A 288 19.28 9.63 -13.84
N GLY A 289 19.34 10.96 -13.89
CA GLY A 289 20.61 11.70 -13.98
C GLY A 289 21.49 11.46 -12.74
N PRO A 290 22.77 11.89 -12.76
CA PRO A 290 23.76 11.65 -11.71
C PRO A 290 23.48 12.36 -10.37
N GLU A 291 22.33 13.02 -10.22
CA GLU A 291 21.96 13.78 -9.03
C GLU A 291 21.60 12.87 -7.85
N ALA A 292 21.85 13.33 -6.63
CA ALA A 292 21.44 12.62 -5.42
C ALA A 292 19.91 12.60 -5.32
N ASN A 293 19.32 11.44 -5.62
CA ASN A 293 17.89 11.19 -5.46
C ASN A 293 17.63 10.49 -4.12
N PHE A 294 16.67 11.01 -3.37
CA PHE A 294 16.29 10.50 -2.06
C PHE A 294 14.97 9.74 -2.14
N PRO A 295 14.78 8.68 -1.33
CA PRO A 295 13.50 7.99 -1.28
C PRO A 295 12.41 8.91 -0.72
N PRO A 296 11.16 8.82 -1.23
CA PRO A 296 10.04 9.58 -0.68
C PRO A 296 9.68 9.08 0.72
N THR A 297 9.13 9.96 1.57
CA THR A 297 8.62 9.52 2.88
C THR A 297 7.26 8.84 2.72
N VAL A 298 6.85 8.06 3.73
CA VAL A 298 5.52 7.41 3.74
C VAL A 298 4.35 8.42 3.62
N PRO A 299 4.37 9.58 4.31
CA PRO A 299 3.38 10.63 4.08
C PRO A 299 3.36 11.16 2.65
N ASP A 300 4.51 11.42 2.02
CA ASP A 300 4.55 11.89 0.62
C ASP A 300 3.93 10.85 -0.31
N MET A 301 4.33 9.59 -0.14
CA MET A 301 3.82 8.47 -0.91
C MET A 301 2.29 8.39 -0.82
N ALA A 302 1.75 8.49 0.39
CA ALA A 302 0.32 8.48 0.61
C ALA A 302 -0.38 9.69 -0.04
N ALA A 303 0.19 10.89 0.08
CA ALA A 303 -0.35 12.09 -0.55
C ALA A 303 -0.40 11.93 -2.08
N VAL A 304 0.69 11.47 -2.69
CA VAL A 304 0.78 11.24 -4.14
C VAL A 304 -0.16 10.15 -4.59
N LEU A 305 -0.21 9.00 -3.91
CA LEU A 305 -1.12 7.91 -4.29
C LEU A 305 -2.58 8.35 -4.21
N THR A 306 -2.97 9.09 -3.18
CA THR A 306 -4.33 9.64 -3.07
C THR A 306 -4.60 10.64 -4.18
N ALA A 307 -3.73 11.62 -4.41
CA ALA A 307 -3.91 12.62 -5.47
C ALA A 307 -3.99 11.96 -6.86
N ALA A 308 -3.07 11.04 -7.16
CA ALA A 308 -2.98 10.33 -8.43
C ALA A 308 -4.19 9.41 -8.73
N THR A 309 -4.96 9.07 -7.70
CA THR A 309 -6.21 8.30 -7.84
C THR A 309 -7.34 9.13 -8.43
N PHE A 310 -7.34 10.44 -8.17
CA PHE A 310 -8.43 11.34 -8.58
C PHE A 310 -8.01 12.39 -9.61
N ASP A 311 -6.72 12.46 -9.94
CA ASP A 311 -6.22 13.33 -10.99
C ASP A 311 -6.50 12.74 -12.39
N ALA A 312 -7.40 13.40 -13.12
CA ALA A 312 -7.76 13.01 -14.48
C ALA A 312 -6.56 13.10 -15.45
N SER A 313 -5.62 14.03 -15.21
CA SER A 313 -4.42 14.19 -16.04
C SER A 313 -3.45 13.02 -15.94
N LEU A 314 -3.58 12.17 -14.90
CA LEU A 314 -2.77 10.98 -14.68
C LEU A 314 -3.40 9.68 -15.19
N LEU A 315 -4.54 9.78 -15.91
CA LEU A 315 -5.21 8.62 -16.50
C LEU A 315 -4.32 7.86 -17.48
N ASN A 316 -4.16 6.57 -17.21
CA ASN A 316 -3.34 5.61 -17.95
C ASN A 316 -1.86 6.02 -18.02
N LYS A 317 -1.36 6.69 -16.97
CA LYS A 317 0.04 7.11 -16.86
C LYS A 317 0.76 6.37 -15.75
N GLY A 318 2.06 6.21 -15.93
CA GLY A 318 2.99 5.77 -14.88
C GLY A 318 4.09 6.80 -14.69
N PHE A 319 4.57 6.97 -13.46
CA PHE A 319 5.68 7.88 -13.15
C PHE A 319 6.51 7.39 -11.97
N ASN A 320 7.74 7.90 -11.90
CA ASN A 320 8.69 7.62 -10.84
C ASN A 320 8.59 8.71 -9.76
N LEU A 321 8.64 8.31 -8.49
CA LEU A 321 8.58 9.21 -7.35
C LEU A 321 9.88 9.16 -6.56
N HIS A 322 10.50 10.31 -6.37
CA HIS A 322 11.69 10.48 -5.56
C HIS A 322 11.70 11.89 -4.96
N ARG A 323 12.65 12.18 -4.08
CA ARG A 323 12.92 13.55 -3.63
C ARG A 323 14.24 14.02 -4.22
N LYS A 324 14.32 15.31 -4.56
CA LYS A 324 15.53 15.98 -5.02
C LYS A 324 15.90 17.07 -4.04
N LEU A 325 17.21 17.23 -3.78
CA LEU A 325 17.70 18.44 -3.12
C LEU A 325 17.54 19.59 -4.10
N VAL A 326 16.76 20.59 -3.69
CA VAL A 326 16.66 21.84 -4.43
C VAL A 326 17.62 22.79 -3.74
N LYS A 327 18.74 23.11 -4.39
CA LYS A 327 19.59 24.22 -3.93
C LYS A 327 18.80 25.49 -4.18
N ASP A 328 18.51 26.23 -3.12
CA ASP A 328 17.95 27.58 -3.26
C ASP A 328 19.01 28.44 -3.97
N SER A 329 18.70 28.84 -5.20
CA SER A 329 19.53 29.67 -6.09
C SER A 329 19.38 31.15 -5.78
#